data_AF-A0A2D4L7E2-F1
#
_entry.id   AF-A0A2D4L7E2-F1
#
_cell.length_a   1.000
_cell.length_b   1.000
_cell.length_c   1.000
_cell.angle_alpha   90.00
_cell.angle_beta   90.00
_cell.angle_gamma   90.00
#
_symmetry.space_group_name_H-M   'P 1'
#
loop_
_entity.id
_entity.type
_entity.pdbx_description
1 polymer ?
#
loop_
_entity_poly.entity_id
_entity_poly.type
_entity_poly.pdbx_seq_one_letter_code
_entity_poly.pdbx_strand_id
1 'polypeptide(L)'
;MKIKFITWYINGANAPPKRKKLFHYLRKLNLDIVCLQEIHIKKYLINKRLGEEFILAGVKKINGVALYIKPQFKSKLLIADDYGKFVAMEIKLNVIKSIVVAVYRPNDD
;
A
#
# COMPACT_ATOMS: atom_id res chain seq x y z
N MET A 1 -15.47 -16.86 3.08
CA MET A 1 -14.17 -16.28 3.48
C MET A 1 -14.31 -14.76 3.48
N LYS A 2 -13.93 -14.08 4.56
CA LYS A 2 -14.02 -12.61 4.66
C LYS A 2 -12.63 -12.02 4.47
N ILE A 3 -12.46 -11.14 3.50
CA ILE A 3 -11.22 -10.40 3.27
C ILE A 3 -11.32 -9.07 4.01
N LYS A 4 -10.28 -8.72 4.78
CA LYS A 4 -10.21 -7.44 5.48
C LYS A 4 -9.19 -6.55 4.78
N PHE A 5 -9.64 -5.41 4.29
CA PHE A 5 -8.74 -4.43 3.68
C PHE A 5 -8.96 -3.04 4.24
N ILE A 6 -7.94 -2.19 4.12
CA ILE A 6 -8.04 -0.76 4.41
C ILE A 6 -7.42 0.05 3.28
N THR A 7 -8.00 1.22 3.03
CA THR A 7 -7.39 2.29 2.26
C THR A 7 -7.23 3.50 3.16
N TRP A 8 -6.06 4.13 3.17
CA TRP A 8 -5.78 5.23 4.08
C TRP A 8 -4.84 6.28 3.48
N TYR A 9 -5.39 7.49 3.30
CA TYR A 9 -4.61 8.69 3.06
C TYR A 9 -3.85 9.08 4.33
N ILE A 10 -2.53 8.86 4.35
CA ILE A 10 -1.73 9.05 5.57
C ILE A 10 -1.05 10.41 5.66
N ASN A 11 -1.10 11.24 4.61
CA ASN A 11 -0.49 12.57 4.57
C ASN A 11 0.99 12.57 5.01
N GLY A 12 1.80 11.72 4.40
CA GLY A 12 3.23 11.62 4.62
C GLY A 12 3.62 10.70 5.77
N ALA A 13 4.63 9.87 5.51
CA ALA A 13 5.25 8.97 6.48
C ALA A 13 6.67 9.41 6.87
N ASN A 14 7.04 10.69 6.68
CA ASN A 14 8.42 11.18 6.88
C ASN A 14 8.89 11.14 8.34
N ALA A 15 8.00 11.40 9.30
CA ALA A 15 8.34 11.44 10.72
C ALA A 15 8.41 10.02 11.32
N PRO A 16 9.53 9.61 11.95
CA PRO A 16 9.64 8.30 12.61
C PRO A 16 8.53 8.00 13.65
N PRO A 17 8.12 8.96 14.52
CA PRO A 17 7.03 8.72 15.47
C PRO A 17 5.70 8.39 14.78
N LYS A 18 5.39 9.07 13.67
CA LYS A 18 4.18 8.82 12.88
C LYS A 18 4.21 7.43 12.25
N ARG A 19 5.34 7.02 11.65
CA ARG A 19 5.51 5.65 11.10
C ARG A 19 5.33 4.58 12.16
N LYS A 20 5.92 4.77 13.35
CA LYS A 20 5.82 3.80 14.45
C LYS A 20 4.36 3.62 14.88
N LYS A 21 3.61 4.72 15.03
CA LYS A 21 2.18 4.69 15.35
C LYS A 21 1.35 4.02 14.25
N LEU A 22 1.60 4.39 12.98
CA LEU A 22 0.95 3.81 11.80
C LEU A 22 1.11 2.28 11.77
N PHE A 23 2.34 1.78 11.85
CA PHE A 23 2.58 0.33 11.81
C PHE A 23 2.06 -0.40 13.03
N HIS A 24 2.12 0.21 14.21
CA HIS A 24 1.51 -0.38 15.40
C HIS A 24 0.00 -0.55 15.25
N TYR A 25 -0.67 0.46 14.71
CA TYR A 25 -2.11 0.43 14.45
C TYR A 25 -2.47 -0.61 13.38
N LEU A 26 -1.83 -0.56 12.20
CA LEU A 26 -2.08 -1.50 11.10
C LEU A 26 -1.89 -2.96 11.52
N ARG A 27 -0.86 -3.24 12.33
CA ARG A 27 -0.60 -4.59 12.86
C ARG A 27 -1.72 -5.09 13.76
N LYS A 28 -2.35 -4.23 14.58
CA LYS A 28 -3.47 -4.61 15.45
C LYS A 28 -4.73 -4.97 14.66
N LEU A 29 -4.92 -4.37 13.49
CA LEU A 29 -6.11 -4.63 12.67
C LEU A 29 -6.09 -6.01 11.99
N ASN A 30 -4.92 -6.65 11.88
CA ASN A 30 -4.74 -7.96 11.23
C ASN A 30 -5.40 -8.01 9.83
N LEU A 31 -5.09 -7.02 9.00
CA LEU A 31 -5.64 -6.84 7.67
C LEU A 31 -4.96 -7.76 6.66
N ASP A 32 -5.69 -8.12 5.61
CA ASP A 32 -5.23 -8.94 4.50
C ASP A 32 -4.58 -8.10 3.39
N ILE A 33 -5.11 -6.89 3.19
CA ILE A 33 -4.63 -5.94 2.20
C ILE A 33 -4.61 -4.54 2.83
N VAL A 34 -3.51 -3.80 2.68
CA VAL A 34 -3.38 -2.42 3.16
C VAL A 34 -2.95 -1.53 2.02
N CYS A 35 -3.72 -0.48 1.75
CA CYS A 35 -3.39 0.56 0.80
C CYS A 35 -3.16 1.88 1.54
N LEU A 36 -1.99 2.49 1.34
CA LEU A 36 -1.63 3.79 1.89
C LEU A 36 -1.39 4.78 0.74
N GLN A 37 -1.98 5.97 0.83
CA GLN A 37 -1.75 7.07 -0.11
C GLN A 37 -1.00 8.23 0.57
N GLU A 38 -0.37 9.08 -0.25
CA GLU A 38 0.48 10.18 0.20
C GLU A 38 1.60 9.69 1.11
N ILE A 39 2.33 8.66 0.69
CA ILE A 39 3.38 8.12 1.56
C ILE A 39 4.59 9.04 1.71
N HIS A 40 4.90 9.84 0.68
CA HIS A 40 6.05 10.76 0.57
C HIS A 40 7.45 10.13 0.72
N ILE A 41 7.56 8.87 1.16
CA ILE A 41 8.84 8.18 1.39
C ILE A 41 8.74 6.67 1.17
N LYS A 42 9.70 6.10 0.43
CA LYS A 42 9.78 4.65 0.14
C LYS A 42 10.62 3.86 1.16
N LYS A 43 11.84 4.34 1.46
CA LYS A 43 12.88 3.59 2.19
C LYS A 43 12.44 3.02 3.54
N TYR A 44 11.54 3.69 4.25
CA TYR A 44 11.11 3.30 5.60
C TYR A 44 9.76 2.61 5.66
N LEU A 45 9.18 2.26 4.51
CA LEU A 45 7.88 1.62 4.43
C LEU A 45 7.91 0.11 4.20
N ILE A 46 9.10 -0.46 4.02
CA ILE A 46 9.28 -1.92 3.98
C ILE A 46 8.94 -2.48 5.37
N ASN A 47 7.92 -3.35 5.43
CA ASN A 47 7.42 -3.96 6.65
C ASN A 47 6.74 -5.30 6.36
N LYS A 48 7.55 -6.37 6.33
CA LYS A 48 7.11 -7.74 6.01
C LYS A 48 6.03 -8.30 6.94
N ARG A 49 5.82 -7.67 8.12
CA ARG A 49 4.75 -8.08 9.05
C ARG A 49 3.36 -7.68 8.55
N LEU A 50 3.27 -6.71 7.65
CA LEU A 50 2.01 -6.30 7.00
C LEU A 50 1.72 -7.12 5.74
N GLY A 51 2.75 -7.73 5.15
CA GLY A 51 2.64 -8.53 3.93
C GLY A 51 3.81 -8.28 2.99
N GLU A 52 3.67 -8.78 1.77
CA GLU A 52 4.51 -8.41 0.63
C GLU A 52 4.22 -6.95 0.24
N GLU A 53 5.28 -6.15 0.08
CA GLU A 53 5.18 -4.70 -0.09
C GLU A 53 5.42 -4.23 -1.52
N PHE A 54 4.48 -3.44 -2.04
CA PHE A 54 4.58 -2.77 -3.34
C PHE A 54 4.52 -1.27 -3.12
N ILE A 55 5.67 -0.61 -3.23
CA ILE A 55 5.82 0.79 -2.83
C ILE A 55 6.33 1.61 -4.01
N LEU A 56 5.47 2.52 -4.46
CA LEU A 56 5.77 3.53 -5.48
C LEU A 56 5.77 4.89 -4.80
N ALA A 57 6.87 5.64 -4.94
CA ALA A 57 6.97 7.00 -4.43
C ALA A 57 7.38 7.92 -5.57
N GLY A 58 6.75 9.10 -5.66
CA GLY A 58 7.12 10.11 -6.64
C GLY A 58 8.51 10.70 -6.37
N VAL A 59 9.12 11.25 -7.41
CA VAL A 59 10.50 11.77 -7.41
C VAL A 59 10.74 12.87 -6.37
N LYS A 60 9.73 13.69 -6.05
CA LYS A 60 9.86 14.89 -5.21
C LYS A 60 9.37 14.73 -3.75
N LYS A 61 9.24 13.51 -3.22
CA LYS A 61 8.54 13.23 -1.94
C LYS A 61 7.09 13.71 -1.92
N ILE A 62 6.50 13.88 -3.09
CA ILE A 62 5.10 14.20 -3.32
C ILE A 62 4.46 12.91 -3.88
N ASN A 63 3.17 12.70 -3.63
CA ASN A 63 2.45 11.49 -4.00
C ASN A 63 2.98 10.23 -3.29
N GLY A 64 2.63 9.09 -3.88
CA GLY A 64 3.14 7.79 -3.56
C GLY A 64 2.08 6.91 -2.91
N VAL A 65 2.13 5.64 -3.29
CA VAL A 65 1.21 4.61 -2.86
C VAL A 65 2.02 3.43 -2.34
N ALA A 66 1.60 2.88 -1.20
CA ALA A 66 2.11 1.61 -0.68
C ALA A 66 0.97 0.62 -0.56
N LEU A 67 1.14 -0.56 -1.17
CA LEU A 67 0.22 -1.68 -1.08
C LEU A 67 0.92 -2.83 -0.37
N TYR A 68 0.29 -3.35 0.69
CA TYR A 68 0.73 -4.53 1.41
C TYR A 68 -0.30 -5.63 1.19
N ILE A 69 0.15 -6.81 0.74
CA ILE A 69 -0.73 -7.97 0.50
C ILE A 69 -0.17 -9.15 1.28
N LYS A 70 -1.00 -9.82 2.09
CA LYS A 70 -0.51 -10.99 2.81
C LYS A 70 -0.08 -12.12 1.85
N PRO A 71 1.00 -12.86 2.14
CA PRO A 71 1.57 -13.85 1.21
C PRO A 71 0.61 -14.96 0.74
N GLN A 72 -0.43 -15.30 1.52
CA GLN A 72 -1.38 -16.35 1.11
C GLN A 72 -2.13 -16.01 -0.19
N PHE A 73 -2.19 -14.74 -0.58
CA PHE A 73 -2.94 -14.31 -1.77
C PHE A 73 -2.13 -14.32 -3.06
N LYS A 74 -0.86 -14.75 -3.05
CA LYS A 74 0.05 -14.82 -4.22
C LYS A 74 -0.11 -13.63 -5.17
N SER A 75 0.71 -12.59 -4.98
CA SER A 75 0.55 -11.35 -5.74
C SER A 75 1.51 -11.27 -6.94
N LYS A 76 1.07 -10.60 -8.02
CA LYS A 76 1.89 -10.31 -9.21
C LYS A 76 1.62 -8.88 -9.68
N LEU A 77 2.69 -8.11 -9.89
CA LEU A 77 2.57 -6.76 -10.45
C LEU A 77 2.03 -6.82 -11.88
N LEU A 78 0.98 -6.04 -12.14
CA LEU A 78 0.43 -5.84 -13.48
C LEU A 78 0.88 -4.50 -14.06
N ILE A 79 0.66 -3.42 -13.31
CA ILE A 79 0.95 -2.05 -13.76
C ILE A 79 1.42 -1.23 -12.57
N ALA A 80 2.44 -0.40 -12.79
CA ALA A 80 2.93 0.60 -11.85
C ALA A 80 3.00 1.95 -12.57
N ASP A 81 2.51 3.00 -11.91
CA ASP A 81 2.63 4.38 -12.41
C ASP A 81 3.99 4.99 -12.02
N ASP A 82 4.65 5.63 -12.99
CA ASP A 82 5.95 6.27 -12.79
C ASP A 82 5.87 7.48 -11.83
N TYR A 83 4.69 8.10 -11.71
CA TYR A 83 4.47 9.24 -10.81
C TYR A 83 4.03 8.83 -9.40
N GLY A 84 3.86 7.54 -9.13
CA GLY A 84 3.44 6.99 -7.84
C GLY A 84 1.98 7.30 -7.49
N LYS A 85 1.10 7.49 -8.48
CA LYS A 85 -0.33 7.72 -8.31
C LYS A 85 -1.14 6.43 -8.23
N PHE A 86 -0.71 5.36 -8.90
CA PHE A 86 -1.40 4.07 -8.77
C PHE A 86 -0.50 2.85 -8.97
N VAL A 87 -0.94 1.72 -8.43
CA VAL A 87 -0.37 0.39 -8.68
C VAL A 87 -1.50 -0.64 -8.77
N ALA A 88 -1.39 -1.53 -9.75
CA ALA A 88 -2.33 -2.63 -9.96
C ALA A 88 -1.62 -3.98 -9.77
N MET A 89 -2.20 -4.82 -8.93
CA MET A 89 -1.69 -6.15 -8.59
C MET A 89 -2.74 -7.20 -8.94
N GLU A 90 -2.33 -8.26 -9.65
CA GLU A 90 -3.09 -9.50 -9.70
C GLU A 90 -2.89 -10.24 -8.37
N ILE A 91 -3.97 -10.74 -7.78
CA ILE A 91 -3.96 -11.62 -6.62
C ILE A 91 -4.85 -12.83 -6.86
N LYS A 92 -4.57 -13.92 -6.13
CA LYS A 92 -5.39 -15.12 -6.10
C LYS A 92 -6.16 -15.22 -4.79
N LEU A 93 -7.47 -14.98 -4.86
CA LEU A 93 -8.41 -15.17 -3.77
C LEU A 93 -9.03 -16.58 -3.87
N ASN A 94 -8.39 -17.56 -3.22
CA ASN A 94 -8.72 -18.99 -3.38
C ASN A 94 -8.59 -19.48 -4.83
N VAL A 95 -9.71 -19.68 -5.52
CA VAL A 95 -9.76 -20.08 -6.94
C VAL A 95 -10.02 -18.89 -7.88
N ILE A 96 -10.37 -17.73 -7.32
CA ILE A 96 -10.74 -16.54 -8.09
C ILE A 96 -9.49 -15.69 -8.30
N LYS A 97 -9.19 -15.37 -9.56
CA LYS A 97 -8.24 -14.31 -9.90
C LYS A 97 -8.90 -12.95 -9.69
N SER A 98 -8.21 -12.03 -9.05
CA SER A 98 -8.72 -10.69 -8.78
C SER A 98 -7.63 -9.66 -8.98
N ILE A 99 -8.02 -8.44 -9.31
CA ILE A 99 -7.11 -7.31 -9.45
C ILE A 99 -7.38 -6.35 -8.31
N VAL A 100 -6.33 -5.94 -7.61
CA VAL A 100 -6.37 -4.88 -6.61
C VAL A 100 -5.65 -3.68 -7.19
N VAL A 101 -6.34 -2.55 -7.25
CA VAL A 101 -5.76 -1.29 -7.70
C VAL A 101 -5.74 -0.32 -6.54
N ALA A 102 -4.54 0.10 -6.16
CA ALA A 102 -4.32 1.15 -5.19
C ALA A 102 -4.14 2.46 -5.95
N VAL A 103 -5.08 3.39 -5.80
CA VAL A 103 -5.11 4.67 -6.54
C VAL A 103 -5.07 5.83 -5.57
N TYR A 104 -4.34 6.87 -5.95
CA TYR A 104 -4.37 8.20 -5.39
C TYR A 104 -4.68 9.21 -6.50
N ARG A 105 -5.73 10.00 -6.29
CA ARG A 105 -6.03 11.16 -7.13
C ARG A 105 -5.38 12.39 -6.48
N PRO A 106 -4.43 13.07 -7.14
CA PRO A 106 -3.96 14.36 -6.65
C PRO A 106 -5.12 15.35 -6.62
N ASN A 107 -5.10 16.29 -5.67
CA ASN A 107 -6.00 17.43 -5.75
C ASN A 107 -5.67 18.21 -7.03
N ASP A 108 -6.70 18.69 -7.71
CA ASP A 108 -6.50 19.60 -8.83
C ASP A 108 -5.93 20.90 -8.22
N ASP A 109 -4.69 21.24 -8.56
CA ASP A 109 -4.08 22.56 -8.29
C ASP A 109 -4.62 23.60 -9.30
#